data_AF-A0A3N5WHD0-F1
#
_entry.id   AF-A0A3N5WHD0-F1
#
_cell.length_a   1.000
_cell.length_b   1.000
_cell.length_c   1.000
_cell.angle_alpha   90.00
_cell.angle_beta   90.00
_cell.angle_gamma   90.00
#
_symmetry.space_group_name_H-M   'P 1'
#
loop_
_entity.id
_entity.type
_entity.pdbx_description
1 polymer ?
#
loop_
_entity_poly.entity_id
_entity_poly.type
_entity_poly.pdbx_seq_one_letter_code
_entity_poly.pdbx_strand_id
1 'polypeptide(L)'
;MANEINTALKSVAEKIARYVEDVSEMTVETRYVDLGQTVNFEDALPAARTEIRLDGDCATVLPVRKNDAGATVVDVDLFDMHQQNVATAIDYRARMMDALLQTFKQAVSR
;
A
#
# COMPACT_ATOMS: atom_id res chain seq x y z
N MET A 1 19.21 36.66 -1.49
CA MET A 1 18.10 36.28 -0.56
C MET A 1 16.79 35.94 -1.27
N ALA A 2 16.18 36.80 -2.11
CA ALA A 2 14.93 36.45 -2.82
C ALA A 2 15.06 35.24 -3.78
N ASN A 3 16.23 35.06 -4.40
CA ASN A 3 16.47 33.98 -5.35
C ASN A 3 16.70 32.61 -4.65
N GLU A 4 17.30 32.62 -3.45
CA GLU A 4 17.55 31.40 -2.66
C GLU A 4 16.25 30.83 -2.09
N ILE A 5 15.34 31.70 -1.64
CA ILE A 5 14.00 31.30 -1.17
C ILE A 5 13.19 30.67 -2.31
N ASN A 6 13.18 31.29 -3.49
CA ASN A 6 12.50 30.71 -4.67
C ASN A 6 13.10 29.36 -5.10
N THR A 7 14.43 29.21 -4.98
CA THR A 7 15.11 27.97 -5.35
C THR A 7 14.83 26.87 -4.32
N ALA A 8 14.80 27.20 -3.02
CA ALA A 8 14.41 26.29 -1.95
C ALA A 8 12.95 25.84 -2.06
N LEU A 9 12.02 26.77 -2.33
CA LEU A 9 10.60 26.46 -2.56
C LEU A 9 10.40 25.52 -3.75
N LYS A 10 11.10 25.77 -4.86
CA LYS A 10 11.01 24.92 -6.05
C LYS A 10 11.57 23.52 -5.79
N SER A 11 12.70 23.41 -5.08
CA SER A 11 13.27 22.12 -4.68
C SER A 11 12.37 21.33 -3.73
N VAL A 12 11.71 22.01 -2.80
CA VAL A 12 10.72 21.38 -1.91
C VAL A 12 9.50 20.92 -2.71
N ALA A 13 8.97 21.73 -3.61
CA ALA A 13 7.85 21.37 -4.48
C ALA A 13 8.18 20.16 -5.38
N GLU A 14 9.40 20.10 -5.94
CA GLU A 14 9.85 18.96 -6.76
C GLU A 14 10.01 17.66 -5.94
N LYS A 15 10.44 17.77 -4.68
CA LYS A 15 10.50 16.61 -3.77
C LYS A 15 9.10 16.15 -3.37
N ILE A 16 8.17 17.08 -3.14
CA ILE A 16 6.77 16.76 -2.87
C ILE A 16 6.14 16.08 -4.07
N ALA A 17 6.33 16.61 -5.28
CA ALA A 17 5.77 16.03 -6.50
C ALA A 17 6.23 14.58 -6.69
N ARG A 18 7.53 14.30 -6.55
CA ARG A 18 8.07 12.94 -6.60
C ARG A 18 7.55 12.05 -5.48
N TYR A 19 7.43 12.58 -4.27
CA TYR A 19 6.92 11.79 -3.16
C TYR A 19 5.41 11.49 -3.30
N VAL A 20 4.63 12.40 -3.87
CA VAL A 20 3.22 12.17 -4.20
C VAL A 20 3.10 11.13 -5.31
N GLU A 21 3.99 11.12 -6.30
CA GLU A 21 4.10 10.04 -7.28
C GLU A 21 4.44 8.70 -6.60
N ASP A 22 5.42 8.65 -5.71
CA ASP A 22 5.84 7.41 -5.05
C ASP A 22 4.77 6.87 -4.07
N VAL A 23 4.07 7.76 -3.38
CA VAL A 23 2.96 7.40 -2.47
C VAL A 23 1.64 7.29 -3.22
N SER A 24 1.61 7.54 -4.54
CA SER A 24 0.35 7.47 -5.32
C SER A 24 -0.25 6.07 -5.29
N GLU A 25 0.57 5.03 -5.26
CA GLU A 25 0.16 3.64 -5.31
C GLU A 25 0.53 2.91 -4.01
N MET A 26 -0.45 2.22 -3.43
CA MET A 26 -0.21 1.29 -2.33
C MET A 26 -0.66 -0.11 -2.76
N THR A 27 0.29 -1.04 -2.86
CA THR A 27 0.00 -2.44 -3.16
C THR A 27 0.15 -3.29 -1.91
N VAL A 28 -0.92 -3.99 -1.54
CA VAL A 28 -0.93 -5.01 -0.48
C VAL A 28 -1.04 -6.36 -1.15
N GLU A 29 -0.05 -7.22 -0.96
CA GLU A 29 0.00 -8.56 -1.53
C GLU A 29 0.16 -9.59 -0.42
N THR A 30 -0.72 -10.58 -0.42
CA THR A 30 -0.64 -11.73 0.48
C THR A 30 -0.26 -12.94 -0.36
N ARG A 31 0.90 -13.52 -0.05
CA ARG A 31 1.43 -14.70 -0.71
C ARG A 31 1.31 -15.92 0.20
N TYR A 32 1.19 -17.10 -0.40
CA TYR A 32 1.20 -18.36 0.32
C TYR A 32 2.37 -19.23 -0.14
N VAL A 33 2.89 -20.06 0.78
CA VAL A 33 3.91 -21.07 0.50
C VAL A 33 3.43 -22.39 1.09
N ASP A 34 3.59 -23.49 0.35
CA ASP A 34 3.34 -24.82 0.87
C ASP A 34 4.49 -25.25 1.79
N LEU A 35 4.17 -25.54 3.05
CA LEU A 35 5.13 -25.93 4.09
C LEU A 35 5.62 -27.38 3.95
N GLY A 36 5.13 -28.14 2.95
CA GLY A 36 5.52 -29.52 2.70
C GLY A 36 6.90 -29.73 2.04
N GLN A 37 7.57 -28.66 1.60
CA GLN A 37 8.91 -28.70 0.99
C GLN A 37 9.84 -27.64 1.59
N THR A 38 11.12 -27.65 1.22
CA THR A 38 12.09 -26.61 1.63
C THR A 38 11.52 -25.23 1.34
N VAL A 39 11.12 -24.51 2.39
CA VAL A 39 10.36 -23.26 2.29
C VAL A 39 11.28 -22.14 1.85
N ASN A 40 11.09 -21.67 0.61
CA ASN A 40 11.67 -20.41 0.13
C ASN A 40 10.55 -19.38 -0.03
N PHE A 41 10.60 -18.32 0.76
CA PHE A 41 9.57 -17.26 0.75
C PHE A 41 9.62 -16.40 -0.52
N GLU A 42 10.70 -16.46 -1.29
CA GLU A 42 10.78 -15.79 -2.59
C GLU A 42 9.93 -16.48 -3.67
N ASP A 43 9.70 -17.80 -3.53
CA ASP A 43 8.89 -18.61 -4.46
C ASP A 43 7.39 -18.59 -4.10
N ALA A 44 6.98 -17.74 -3.16
CA ALA A 44 5.61 -17.66 -2.68
C ALA A 44 4.65 -17.19 -3.79
N LEU A 45 3.57 -17.94 -4.00
CA LEU A 45 2.58 -17.62 -5.02
C LEU A 45 1.62 -16.53 -4.51
N PRO A 46 1.26 -15.53 -5.33
CA PRO A 46 0.31 -14.50 -4.93
C PRO A 46 -1.06 -15.13 -4.72
N ALA A 47 -1.58 -14.98 -3.50
CA ALA A 47 -2.84 -15.55 -3.05
C ALA A 47 -3.96 -14.49 -3.11
N ALA A 48 -3.65 -13.27 -2.71
CA ALA A 48 -4.54 -12.12 -2.75
C ALA A 48 -3.74 -10.83 -3.01
N ARG A 49 -4.31 -9.90 -3.75
CA ARG A 49 -3.68 -8.60 -4.05
C ARG A 49 -4.72 -7.49 -4.02
N THR A 50 -4.40 -6.39 -3.35
CA THR A 50 -5.17 -5.15 -3.39
C THR A 50 -4.25 -3.99 -3.76
N GLU A 51 -4.65 -3.20 -4.75
CA GLU A 51 -3.98 -1.97 -5.16
C GLU A 51 -4.89 -0.79 -4.84
N ILE A 52 -4.38 0.20 -4.11
CA ILE A 52 -5.10 1.39 -3.68
C ILE A 52 -4.33 2.64 -4.11
N ARG A 53 -4.89 3.37 -5.06
CA ARG A 53 -4.31 4.60 -5.58
C ARG A 53 -4.87 5.84 -4.90
N LEU A 54 -4.08 6.92 -4.85
CA LEU A 54 -4.48 8.22 -4.28
C LEU A 54 -5.58 8.91 -5.09
N ASP A 55 -5.70 8.59 -6.39
CA ASP A 55 -6.76 9.10 -7.27
C ASP A 55 -8.14 8.44 -6.99
N GLY A 56 -8.19 7.46 -6.08
CA GLY A 56 -9.39 6.75 -5.69
C GLY A 56 -9.63 5.46 -6.47
N ASP A 57 -8.79 5.15 -7.47
CA ASP A 57 -8.87 3.89 -8.17
C ASP A 57 -8.36 2.75 -7.28
N CYS A 58 -9.09 1.64 -7.28
CA CYS A 58 -8.72 0.45 -6.54
C CYS A 58 -8.98 -0.82 -7.36
N ALA A 59 -8.11 -1.81 -7.18
CA ALA A 59 -8.24 -3.12 -7.79
C ALA A 59 -7.98 -4.20 -6.73
N THR A 60 -8.80 -5.25 -6.71
CA THR A 60 -8.66 -6.36 -5.76
C THR A 60 -8.79 -7.70 -6.48
N VAL A 61 -7.85 -8.60 -6.20
CA VAL A 61 -7.83 -9.99 -6.63
C VAL A 61 -8.03 -10.87 -5.41
N LEU A 62 -9.09 -11.68 -5.43
CA LEU A 62 -9.52 -12.50 -4.29
C LEU A 62 -9.14 -13.96 -4.46
N PRO A 63 -8.74 -14.64 -3.37
CA PRO A 63 -8.47 -16.07 -3.39
C PRO A 63 -9.78 -16.84 -3.49
N VAL A 64 -9.85 -17.78 -4.43
CA VAL A 64 -11.00 -18.66 -4.59
C VAL A 64 -10.56 -20.11 -4.67
N ARG A 65 -11.32 -20.98 -4.02
CA ARG A 65 -11.17 -22.44 -4.05
C ARG A 65 -12.41 -23.08 -4.65
N LYS A 66 -12.27 -24.26 -5.24
CA LYS A 66 -13.43 -25.08 -5.60
C LYS A 66 -13.90 -25.86 -4.38
N ASN A 67 -15.21 -25.88 -4.13
CA ASN A 67 -15.81 -26.75 -3.13
C ASN A 67 -16.07 -28.16 -3.72
N ASP A 68 -16.52 -29.09 -2.88
CA ASP A 68 -16.80 -30.48 -3.30
C ASP A 68 -17.91 -30.59 -4.35
N ALA A 69 -18.76 -29.57 -4.48
CA ALA A 69 -19.79 -29.44 -5.50
C ALA A 69 -19.27 -28.79 -6.80
N GLY A 70 -17.97 -28.49 -6.90
CA GLY A 70 -17.33 -27.85 -8.04
C GLY A 70 -17.59 -26.34 -8.19
N ALA A 71 -18.30 -25.73 -7.24
CA ALA A 71 -18.55 -24.29 -7.23
C ALA A 71 -17.33 -23.52 -6.71
N THR A 72 -17.07 -22.35 -7.30
CA THR A 72 -16.04 -21.42 -6.87
C THR A 72 -16.50 -20.70 -5.60
N VAL A 73 -15.75 -20.85 -4.51
CA VAL A 73 -16.02 -20.22 -3.21
C VAL A 73 -14.78 -19.45 -2.78
N VAL A 74 -14.97 -18.28 -2.17
CA VAL A 74 -13.86 -17.51 -1.60
C VAL A 74 -13.20 -18.30 -0.47
N ASP A 75 -11.87 -18.29 -0.45
CA ASP A 75 -11.12 -18.81 0.69
C ASP A 75 -11.21 -17.80 1.85
N VAL A 76 -12.08 -18.09 2.83
CA VAL A 76 -12.41 -17.16 3.92
C VAL A 76 -11.22 -16.89 4.82
N ASP A 77 -10.43 -17.91 5.15
CA ASP A 77 -9.30 -17.76 6.06
C ASP A 77 -8.22 -16.85 5.45
N LEU A 78 -7.91 -17.06 4.17
CA LEU A 78 -6.94 -16.26 3.44
C LEU A 78 -7.47 -14.85 3.16
N PHE A 79 -8.77 -14.71 2.90
CA PHE A 79 -9.42 -13.42 2.72
C PHE A 79 -9.40 -12.59 4.00
N ASP A 80 -9.73 -13.17 5.15
CA ASP A 80 -9.72 -12.48 6.45
C ASP A 80 -8.31 -12.02 6.81
N MET A 81 -7.30 -12.86 6.57
CA MET A 81 -5.89 -12.48 6.75
C MET A 81 -5.50 -11.31 5.83
N HIS A 82 -5.93 -11.36 4.57
CA HIS A 82 -5.69 -10.27 3.62
C HIS A 82 -6.37 -8.98 4.06
N GLN A 83 -7.62 -9.02 4.54
CA GLN A 83 -8.33 -7.84 5.05
C GLN A 83 -7.60 -7.21 6.23
N GLN A 84 -7.08 -8.01 7.16
CA GLN A 84 -6.30 -7.50 8.30
C GLN A 84 -5.02 -6.79 7.83
N ASN A 85 -4.34 -7.35 6.83
CA ASN A 85 -3.15 -6.73 6.23
C ASN A 85 -3.49 -5.41 5.53
N VAL A 86 -4.59 -5.37 4.77
CA VAL A 86 -5.08 -4.15 4.11
C VAL A 86 -5.42 -3.07 5.13
N ALA A 87 -6.15 -3.39 6.20
CA ALA A 87 -6.49 -2.45 7.26
C ALA A 87 -5.23 -1.87 7.94
N THR A 88 -4.27 -2.74 8.25
CA THR A 88 -2.98 -2.34 8.85
C THR A 88 -2.19 -1.40 7.92
N ALA A 89 -2.17 -1.68 6.62
CA ALA A 89 -1.49 -0.85 5.62
C ALA A 89 -2.15 0.54 5.49
N ILE A 90 -3.49 0.59 5.49
CA ILE A 90 -4.25 1.85 5.49
C ILE A 90 -3.92 2.70 6.72
N ASP A 91 -3.95 2.10 7.91
CA ASP A 91 -3.63 2.79 9.17
C ASP A 91 -2.20 3.34 9.17
N TYR A 92 -1.24 2.54 8.68
CA TYR A 92 0.15 2.97 8.55
C TYR A 92 0.29 4.16 7.60
N ARG A 93 -0.34 4.10 6.42
CA ARG A 93 -0.33 5.19 5.43
C ARG A 93 -0.97 6.46 6.01
N ALA A 94 -2.09 6.34 6.72
CA ALA A 94 -2.74 7.48 7.38
C ALA A 94 -1.81 8.16 8.39
N ARG A 95 -1.15 7.40 9.25
CA ARG A 95 -0.17 7.93 10.23
C ARG A 95 1.01 8.64 9.56
N MET A 96 1.52 8.08 8.46
CA MET A 96 2.59 8.73 7.69
C MET A 96 2.12 10.05 7.08
N MET A 97 0.94 10.08 6.45
CA MET A 97 0.40 11.30 5.86
C MET A 97 0.14 12.38 6.94
N ASP A 98 -0.37 12.00 8.10
CA ASP A 98 -0.57 12.92 9.23
C ASP A 98 0.75 13.50 9.74
N ALA A 99 1.79 12.67 9.92
CA ALA A 99 3.11 13.14 10.34
C ALA A 99 3.73 14.13 9.33
N LEU A 100 3.53 13.89 8.04
CA LEU A 100 3.97 14.78 6.98
C LEU A 100 3.21 16.11 7.01
N LEU A 101 1.87 16.07 7.11
CA LEU A 101 1.03 17.26 7.22
C LEU A 101 1.41 18.12 8.44
N GLN A 102 1.73 17.49 9.57
CA GLN A 102 2.21 18.20 10.76
C GLN A 102 3.55 18.88 10.52
N THR A 103 4.50 18.19 9.87
CA THR A 103 5.81 18.75 9.52
C THR A 103 5.66 19.96 8.59
N PHE A 104 4.78 19.89 7.59
CA PHE A 104 4.50 21.02 6.71
C PHE A 104 3.86 22.20 7.44
N LYS A 105 2.86 21.95 8.29
CA LYS A 105 2.23 23.00 9.10
C LYS A 105 3.27 23.73 9.97
N GLN A 106 4.21 22.99 10.57
CA GLN A 106 5.29 23.57 11.36
C GLN A 106 6.26 24.41 10.50
N ALA A 107 6.62 23.94 9.30
CA ALA A 107 7.50 24.65 8.38
C ALA A 107 6.91 25.95 7.82
N VAL A 108 5.59 26.00 7.62
CA VAL A 108 4.86 27.19 7.13
C VAL A 108 4.54 28.18 8.26
N SER A 109 4.47 27.72 9.51
CA SER A 109 4.23 28.57 10.69
C SER A 109 5.47 29.30 11.24
N ARG A 110 6.65 29.07 10.64
CA ARG A 110 7.91 29.76 10.93
C ARG A 110 8.22 30.78 9.85
#